data_AF-A0A6J0N478-F1
#
_entry.id   AF-A0A6J0N478-F1
#
_cell.length_a   1.000
_cell.length_b   1.000
_cell.length_c   1.000
_cell.angle_alpha   90.00
_cell.angle_beta   90.00
_cell.angle_gamma   90.00
#
_symmetry.space_group_name_H-M   'P 1'
#
loop_
_entity.id
_entity.type
_entity.pdbx_description
1 polymer ?
#
loop_
_entity_poly.entity_id
_entity_poly.type
_entity_poly.pdbx_seq_one_letter_code
_entity_poly.pdbx_strand_id
1 'polypeptide(L)'
;MIGELFFLRFMFFAKGLWWIILLRAYGKLTGDYTLQERIDVQTGIKLILKLRLADGFDMFLTLLVTDGSCMIDRRMGIHGHPLEIQAFLYSALLCAREMLNVNDETKNLVAAVNSRLSALSFHIREYYWVDIKKINKIYRYSTEEYSPDATNKFNTYPEQIPSWLVYWISNRGGYFIGNLQPAHMDFRFFTLGNLWAMI
;
A
#
# COMPACT_ATOMS: atom_id res chain seq x y z
N MET A 1 12.42 6.73 26.62
CA MET A 1 13.50 6.79 25.60
C MET A 1 13.38 5.73 24.50
N ILE A 2 13.25 4.42 24.78
CA ILE A 2 13.10 3.40 23.72
C ILE A 2 11.74 3.51 22.99
N GLY A 3 10.67 3.87 23.70
CA GLY A 3 9.34 4.06 23.12
C GLY A 3 9.21 5.25 22.16
N GLU A 4 9.92 6.35 22.41
CA GLU A 4 9.88 7.54 21.53
C GLU A 4 10.67 7.32 20.23
N LEU A 5 11.81 6.64 20.29
CA LEU A 5 12.57 6.27 19.10
C LEU A 5 11.78 5.29 18.21
N PHE A 6 11.01 4.39 18.83
CA PHE A 6 10.12 3.46 18.12
C PHE A 6 8.94 4.23 17.49
N PHE A 7 8.27 5.09 18.26
CA PHE A 7 7.16 5.93 17.78
C PHE A 7 7.57 6.87 16.63
N LEU A 8 8.76 7.47 16.69
CA LEU A 8 9.33 8.27 15.62
C LEU A 8 9.60 7.45 14.34
N ARG A 9 9.96 6.17 14.46
CA ARG A 9 10.21 5.29 13.32
C ARG A 9 8.92 4.88 12.58
N PHE A 10 7.78 4.81 13.29
CA PHE A 10 6.46 4.52 12.71
C PHE A 10 5.77 5.75 12.10
N MET A 11 5.87 6.90 12.77
CA MET A 11 5.32 8.16 12.28
C MET A 11 5.99 8.65 10.98
N PHE A 12 7.16 8.10 10.62
CA PHE A 12 7.89 8.41 9.39
C PHE A 12 7.31 7.73 8.13
N PHE A 13 6.41 6.74 8.28
CA PHE A 13 5.98 5.92 7.15
C PHE A 13 5.11 6.69 6.15
N ALA A 14 3.93 7.12 6.57
CA ALA A 14 3.03 7.93 5.76
C ALA A 14 3.62 9.31 5.44
N LYS A 15 4.35 9.94 6.37
CA LYS A 15 4.91 11.29 6.17
C LYS A 15 5.90 11.37 5.02
N GLY A 16 6.78 10.37 4.87
CA GLY A 16 7.72 10.33 3.75
C GLY A 16 7.02 10.14 2.39
N LEU A 17 5.93 9.37 2.36
CA LEU A 17 5.13 9.17 1.14
C LEU A 17 4.39 10.46 0.76
N TRP A 18 3.77 11.11 1.74
CA TRP A 18 3.13 12.41 1.57
C TRP A 18 4.09 13.50 1.08
N TRP A 19 5.33 13.51 1.58
CA TRP A 19 6.34 14.47 1.14
C TRP A 19 6.63 14.37 -0.36
N ILE A 20 6.76 13.15 -0.90
CA ILE A 20 6.95 12.93 -2.34
C ILE A 20 5.72 13.39 -3.14
N ILE A 21 4.53 13.04 -2.68
CA ILE A 21 3.26 13.41 -3.35
C ILE A 21 3.11 14.94 -3.39
N LEU A 22 3.36 15.62 -2.27
CA LEU A 22 3.29 17.08 -2.16
C LEU A 22 4.34 17.78 -3.01
N LEU A 23 5.56 17.26 -3.06
CA LEU A 23 6.63 17.80 -3.91
C LEU A 23 6.24 17.74 -5.39
N ARG A 24 5.62 16.64 -5.81
CA ARG A 24 5.09 16.48 -7.17
C ARG A 24 3.93 17.44 -7.45
N ALA A 25 3.00 17.56 -6.50
CA ALA A 25 1.89 18.49 -6.60
C ALA A 25 2.35 19.95 -6.70
N TYR A 26 3.36 20.35 -5.90
CA TYR A 26 3.98 21.68 -5.96
C TYR A 26 4.47 21.98 -7.37
N GLY A 27 5.34 21.15 -7.95
CA GLY A 27 5.90 21.42 -9.28
C GLY A 27 4.84 21.41 -10.39
N LYS A 28 3.79 20.59 -10.26
CA LYS A 28 2.66 20.61 -11.21
C LYS A 28 1.81 21.88 -11.11
N LEU A 29 1.62 22.42 -9.91
CA LEU A 29 0.80 23.61 -9.67
C LEU A 29 1.54 24.90 -9.99
N THR A 30 2.82 25.00 -9.63
CA THR A 30 3.64 26.20 -9.87
C THR A 30 4.27 26.22 -11.25
N GLY A 31 4.42 25.06 -11.89
CA GLY A 31 5.23 24.89 -13.10
C GLY A 31 6.73 24.98 -12.85
N ASP A 32 7.16 25.18 -11.59
CA ASP A 32 8.54 25.28 -11.18
C ASP A 32 9.08 23.93 -10.72
N TYR A 33 9.90 23.31 -11.58
CA TYR A 33 10.56 22.03 -11.30
C TYR A 33 11.95 22.18 -10.69
N THR A 34 12.47 23.41 -10.52
CA THR A 34 13.83 23.64 -10.01
C THR A 34 14.00 23.07 -8.60
N LEU A 35 12.96 23.13 -7.76
CA LEU A 35 12.95 22.53 -6.43
C LEU A 35 13.18 21.01 -6.49
N GLN A 36 12.56 20.33 -7.45
CA GLN A 36 12.66 18.87 -7.60
C GLN A 36 14.05 18.47 -8.08
N GLU A 37 14.70 19.31 -8.90
CA GLU A 37 16.03 19.06 -9.47
C GLU A 37 17.17 19.26 -8.46
N ARG A 38 16.92 19.96 -7.35
CA ARG A 38 17.96 20.20 -6.34
C ARG A 38 18.53 18.89 -5.80
N ILE A 39 19.85 18.89 -5.58
CA ILE A 39 20.60 17.69 -5.19
C ILE A 39 20.16 17.14 -3.83
N ASP A 40 19.80 18.00 -2.88
CA ASP A 40 19.29 17.63 -1.56
C ASP A 40 17.91 16.97 -1.65
N VAL A 41 17.03 17.51 -2.49
CA VAL A 41 15.69 16.95 -2.75
C VAL A 41 15.78 15.60 -3.46
N GLN A 42 16.59 15.49 -4.52
CA GLN A 42 16.86 14.22 -5.20
C GLN A 42 17.43 13.17 -4.25
N THR A 43 18.33 13.56 -3.35
CA THR A 43 18.89 12.67 -2.32
C THR A 43 17.81 12.21 -1.35
N GLY A 44 16.92 13.11 -0.93
CA GLY A 44 15.75 12.78 -0.10
C GLY A 44 14.82 11.76 -0.77
N ILE A 45 14.45 11.99 -2.04
CA ILE A 45 13.62 11.04 -2.81
C ILE A 45 14.29 9.67 -2.88
N LYS A 46 15.59 9.61 -3.23
CA LYS A 46 16.35 8.36 -3.30
C LYS A 46 16.39 7.62 -1.96
N LEU A 47 16.58 8.33 -0.85
CA LEU A 47 16.61 7.72 0.49
C LEU A 47 15.25 7.11 0.84
N ILE A 48 14.16 7.84 0.62
CA ILE A 48 12.80 7.35 0.89
C ILE A 48 12.52 6.11 0.04
N LEU A 49 12.84 6.14 -1.26
CA LEU A 49 12.65 4.99 -2.14
C LEU A 49 13.46 3.78 -1.69
N LYS A 50 14.75 3.96 -1.36
CA LYS A 50 15.60 2.87 -0.87
C LYS A 50 15.05 2.26 0.42
N LEU A 51 14.52 3.06 1.33
CA LEU A 51 13.90 2.55 2.57
C LEU A 51 12.59 1.78 2.31
N ARG A 52 11.83 2.14 1.27
CA ARG A 52 10.54 1.50 0.93
C ARG A 52 10.70 0.27 0.03
N LEU A 53 11.75 0.24 -0.77
CA LEU A 53 12.08 -0.85 -1.68
C LEU A 53 13.11 -1.82 -1.10
N ALA A 54 13.65 -1.55 0.09
CA ALA A 54 14.59 -2.43 0.75
C ALA A 54 13.99 -3.83 0.88
N ASP A 55 14.77 -4.83 0.49
CA ASP A 55 14.39 -6.22 0.67
C ASP A 55 14.23 -6.52 2.16
N GLY A 56 13.08 -7.09 2.51
CA GLY A 56 12.75 -7.54 3.85
C GLY A 56 12.42 -9.02 3.85
N PHE A 57 12.16 -9.56 5.03
CA PHE A 57 11.66 -10.94 5.19
C PHE A 57 10.20 -11.11 4.78
N ASP A 58 9.53 -10.00 4.43
CA ASP A 58 8.15 -10.01 4.01
C ASP A 58 8.03 -10.58 2.60
N MET A 59 7.24 -11.64 2.46
CA MET A 59 6.96 -12.27 1.17
C MET A 59 5.95 -11.46 0.35
N PHE A 60 5.30 -10.46 0.94
CA PHE A 60 4.35 -9.61 0.25
C PHE A 60 5.00 -8.44 -0.49
N LEU A 61 4.32 -8.03 -1.56
CA LEU A 61 4.70 -6.87 -2.37
C LEU A 61 4.27 -5.54 -1.71
N THR A 62 3.45 -5.63 -0.66
CA THR A 62 2.93 -4.54 0.16
C THR A 62 3.89 -4.17 1.27
N LEU A 63 3.71 -2.98 1.83
CA LEU A 63 4.52 -2.50 2.94
C LEU A 63 3.95 -3.01 4.27
N LEU A 64 4.76 -3.70 5.06
CA LEU A 64 4.43 -4.09 6.43
C LEU A 64 4.53 -2.89 7.37
N VAL A 65 3.47 -2.63 8.14
CA VAL A 65 3.43 -1.55 9.14
C VAL A 65 2.79 -2.03 10.45
N THR A 66 3.07 -1.34 11.56
CA THR A 66 2.33 -1.56 12.80
C THR A 66 1.07 -0.70 12.86
N ASP A 67 0.22 -0.97 13.84
CA ASP A 67 -0.87 -0.07 14.23
C ASP A 67 -0.36 1.36 14.47
N GLY A 68 -1.18 2.35 14.11
CA GLY A 68 -0.84 3.77 14.30
C GLY A 68 0.05 4.39 13.22
N SER A 69 0.31 3.69 12.10
CA SER A 69 1.29 4.13 11.09
C SER A 69 0.72 5.01 9.96
N CYS A 70 -0.59 5.28 9.96
CA CYS A 70 -1.28 6.06 8.93
C CYS A 70 -2.03 7.25 9.54
N MET A 71 -3.05 7.81 8.88
CA MET A 71 -3.89 8.87 9.46
C MET A 71 -4.46 8.46 10.84
N ILE A 72 -4.74 7.17 11.01
CA ILE A 72 -5.15 6.60 12.29
C ILE A 72 -3.88 6.34 13.11
N ASP A 73 -3.67 7.17 14.13
CA ASP A 73 -2.50 7.18 15.02
C ASP A 73 -2.67 6.33 16.29
N ARG A 74 -3.82 5.67 16.43
CA ARG A 74 -4.18 4.81 17.56
C ARG A 74 -4.31 3.35 17.13
N ARG A 75 -4.29 2.45 18.11
CA ARG A 75 -4.53 1.02 17.89
C ARG A 75 -5.96 0.81 17.39
N MET A 76 -6.08 0.32 16.16
CA MET A 76 -7.37 0.04 15.52
C MET A 76 -7.39 -1.34 14.83
N GLY A 77 -6.32 -2.14 14.98
CA GLY A 77 -6.19 -3.43 14.34
C GLY A 77 -5.90 -3.30 12.84
N ILE A 78 -5.10 -2.30 12.47
CA ILE A 78 -4.68 -2.00 11.09
C ILE A 78 -3.19 -2.26 10.87
N HIS A 79 -2.52 -2.96 11.79
CA HIS A 79 -1.18 -3.51 11.58
C HIS A 79 -1.19 -4.51 10.40
N GLY A 80 -0.05 -4.76 9.77
CA GLY A 80 0.04 -5.59 8.58
C GLY A 80 0.15 -4.76 7.32
N HIS A 81 -0.83 -4.88 6.42
CA HIS A 81 -0.82 -4.25 5.10
C HIS A 81 -2.10 -3.42 4.87
N PRO A 82 -2.28 -2.32 5.61
CA PRO A 82 -3.48 -1.50 5.48
C PRO A 82 -3.53 -0.82 4.11
N LEU A 83 -4.70 -0.84 3.46
CA LEU A 83 -4.94 -0.29 2.13
C LEU A 83 -4.46 1.15 1.99
N GLU A 84 -4.70 1.99 3.00
CA GLU A 84 -4.31 3.40 2.99
C GLU A 84 -2.80 3.58 2.74
N ILE A 85 -1.97 2.79 3.42
CA ILE A 85 -0.52 2.84 3.22
C ILE A 85 -0.13 2.30 1.85
N GLN A 86 -0.81 1.25 1.36
CA GLN A 86 -0.50 0.67 0.04
C GLN A 86 -0.86 1.62 -1.09
N ALA A 87 -2.01 2.30 -0.99
CA ALA A 87 -2.45 3.32 -1.94
C ALA A 87 -1.47 4.52 -1.95
N PHE A 88 -1.04 4.99 -0.78
CA PHE A 88 -0.03 6.05 -0.71
C PHE A 88 1.34 5.61 -1.24
N LEU A 89 1.75 4.38 -0.96
CA LEU A 89 3.00 3.84 -1.50
C LEU A 89 2.96 3.83 -3.02
N TYR A 90 1.87 3.31 -3.60
CA TYR A 90 1.68 3.28 -5.04
C TYR A 90 1.76 4.67 -5.67
N SER A 91 1.04 5.63 -5.12
CA SER A 91 1.01 7.02 -5.59
C SER A 91 2.37 7.72 -5.44
N ALA A 92 3.05 7.52 -4.30
CA ALA A 92 4.39 8.06 -4.08
C ALA A 92 5.43 7.46 -5.04
N LEU A 93 5.35 6.16 -5.34
CA LEU A 93 6.22 5.52 -6.33
C LEU A 93 5.99 6.08 -7.74
N LEU A 94 4.73 6.34 -8.13
CA LEU A 94 4.41 7.02 -9.39
C LEU A 94 5.00 8.43 -9.44
N CYS A 95 4.79 9.22 -8.39
CA CYS A 95 5.31 10.58 -8.29
C CYS A 95 6.84 10.59 -8.34
N ALA A 96 7.49 9.71 -7.58
CA ALA A 96 8.94 9.64 -7.54
C ALA A 96 9.53 9.23 -8.90
N ARG A 97 8.87 8.33 -9.64
CA ARG A 97 9.29 7.96 -11.00
C ARG A 97 9.27 9.16 -11.95
N GLU A 98 8.31 10.08 -11.81
CA GLU A 98 8.24 11.31 -12.63
C GLU A 98 9.35 12.31 -12.27
N MET A 99 9.77 12.37 -11.01
CA MET A 99 10.69 13.40 -10.50
C MET A 99 12.16 12.95 -10.44
N LEU A 100 12.44 11.65 -10.51
CA LEU A 100 13.81 11.13 -10.40
C LEU A 100 14.62 11.44 -11.65
N ASN A 101 15.78 12.06 -11.47
CA ASN A 101 16.74 12.27 -12.55
C ASN A 101 17.42 10.94 -12.90
N VAL A 102 17.25 10.48 -14.14
CA VAL A 102 17.78 9.20 -14.62
C VAL A 102 19.25 9.37 -15.00
N ASN A 103 20.12 8.71 -14.24
CA ASN A 103 21.55 8.60 -14.44
C ASN A 103 22.01 7.15 -14.18
N ASP A 104 23.27 6.81 -14.46
CA ASP A 104 23.74 5.43 -14.34
C ASP A 104 23.55 4.83 -12.93
N GLU A 105 23.62 5.65 -11.88
CA GLU A 105 23.38 5.22 -10.50
C GLU A 105 21.90 4.96 -10.18
N THR A 106 20.98 5.68 -10.83
CA THR A 106 19.53 5.61 -10.53
C THR A 106 18.77 4.67 -11.45
N LYS A 107 19.37 4.21 -12.56
CA LYS A 107 18.74 3.24 -13.48
C LYS A 107 18.21 2.01 -12.75
N ASN A 108 19.01 1.43 -11.86
CA ASN A 108 18.59 0.26 -11.06
C ASN A 108 17.43 0.59 -10.13
N LEU A 109 17.44 1.78 -9.53
CA LEU A 109 16.36 2.24 -8.64
C LEU A 109 15.05 2.44 -9.43
N VAL A 110 15.12 3.04 -10.61
CA VAL A 110 13.95 3.23 -11.49
C VAL A 110 13.39 1.88 -11.96
N ALA A 111 14.25 0.92 -12.30
CA ALA A 111 13.82 -0.44 -12.63
C ALA A 111 13.10 -1.12 -11.44
N ALA A 112 13.65 -0.99 -10.22
CA ALA A 112 13.01 -1.50 -9.01
C ALA A 112 11.65 -0.83 -8.74
N VAL A 113 11.55 0.49 -8.91
CA VAL A 113 10.28 1.23 -8.80
C VAL A 113 9.24 0.70 -9.79
N ASN A 114 9.61 0.52 -11.07
CA ASN A 114 8.69 0.02 -12.10
C ASN A 114 8.22 -1.40 -11.83
N SER A 115 9.14 -2.29 -11.42
CA SER A 115 8.81 -3.65 -11.03
C SER A 115 7.83 -3.67 -9.85
N ARG A 116 8.12 -2.89 -8.80
CA ARG A 116 7.24 -2.78 -7.63
C ARG A 116 5.87 -2.19 -7.97
N LEU A 117 5.81 -1.17 -8.82
CA LEU A 117 4.54 -0.57 -9.27
C LEU A 117 3.64 -1.60 -9.97
N SER A 118 4.20 -2.38 -10.90
CA SER A 118 3.45 -3.43 -11.60
C SER A 118 2.92 -4.48 -10.62
N ALA A 119 3.81 -4.96 -9.76
CA ALA A 119 3.50 -6.00 -8.79
C ALA A 119 2.46 -5.54 -7.75
N LEU A 120 2.60 -4.32 -7.21
CA LEU A 120 1.68 -3.74 -6.25
C LEU A 120 0.30 -3.45 -6.87
N SER A 121 0.26 -2.93 -8.10
CA SER A 121 -1.00 -2.71 -8.84
C SER A 121 -1.75 -4.02 -9.04
N PHE A 122 -1.06 -5.09 -9.44
CA PHE A 122 -1.68 -6.41 -9.58
C PHE A 122 -2.20 -6.91 -8.23
N HIS A 123 -1.37 -6.84 -7.19
CA HIS A 123 -1.71 -7.35 -5.87
C HIS A 123 -2.93 -6.65 -5.25
N ILE A 124 -3.00 -5.31 -5.30
CA ILE A 124 -4.14 -4.55 -4.78
C ILE A 124 -5.41 -4.87 -5.58
N ARG A 125 -5.34 -4.87 -6.91
CA ARG A 125 -6.52 -5.13 -7.76
C ARG A 125 -7.05 -6.55 -7.62
N GLU A 126 -6.18 -7.54 -7.52
CA GLU A 126 -6.60 -8.93 -7.46
C GLU A 126 -7.04 -9.34 -6.05
N TYR A 127 -6.34 -8.89 -5.00
CA TYR A 127 -6.54 -9.43 -3.66
C TYR A 127 -7.25 -8.48 -2.69
N TYR A 128 -7.20 -7.17 -2.90
CA TYR A 128 -7.92 -6.23 -2.02
C TYR A 128 -9.33 -5.92 -2.54
N TRP A 129 -9.58 -6.04 -3.85
CA TRP A 129 -10.90 -5.76 -4.40
C TRP A 129 -11.93 -6.79 -3.93
N VAL A 130 -13.06 -6.29 -3.44
CA VAL A 130 -14.19 -7.09 -3.01
C VAL A 130 -15.48 -6.55 -3.61
N ASP A 131 -16.17 -7.43 -4.33
CA ASP A 131 -17.55 -7.29 -4.80
C ASP A 131 -18.34 -8.55 -4.42
N ILE A 132 -19.63 -8.60 -4.73
CA ILE A 132 -20.48 -9.74 -4.37
C ILE A 132 -19.99 -11.07 -4.98
N LYS A 133 -19.33 -11.02 -6.16
CA LYS A 133 -18.77 -12.22 -6.81
C LYS A 133 -17.53 -12.70 -6.05
N LYS A 134 -16.65 -11.78 -5.65
CA LYS A 134 -15.46 -12.08 -4.86
C LYS A 134 -15.84 -12.61 -3.49
N ILE A 135 -16.83 -12.01 -2.81
CA ILE A 135 -17.35 -12.51 -1.53
C ILE A 135 -17.85 -13.94 -1.67
N ASN A 136 -18.68 -14.23 -2.69
CA ASN A 136 -19.18 -15.58 -2.94
C ASN A 136 -18.05 -16.58 -3.24
N LYS A 137 -16.96 -16.13 -3.85
CA LYS A 137 -15.76 -16.95 -4.07
C LYS A 137 -15.04 -17.24 -2.75
N ILE A 138 -14.85 -16.23 -1.89
CA ILE A 138 -14.22 -16.38 -0.57
C ILE A 138 -15.04 -17.31 0.33
N TYR A 139 -16.38 -17.21 0.29
CA TYR A 139 -17.28 -18.13 1.01
C TYR A 139 -17.11 -19.60 0.64
N ARG A 140 -16.52 -19.89 -0.53
CA ARG A 140 -16.30 -21.25 -1.05
C ARG A 140 -14.83 -21.64 -1.03
N TYR A 141 -13.98 -20.88 -0.34
CA TYR A 141 -12.58 -21.25 -0.21
C TYR A 141 -12.45 -22.56 0.56
N SER A 142 -11.64 -23.46 0.00
CA SER A 142 -11.06 -24.54 0.79
C SER A 142 -9.94 -23.95 1.64
N THR A 143 -9.85 -24.40 2.89
CA THR A 143 -8.76 -24.05 3.80
C THR A 143 -7.58 -25.00 3.60
N GLU A 144 -6.40 -24.60 4.06
CA GLU A 144 -5.19 -25.45 4.07
C GLU A 144 -4.70 -25.88 2.68
N GLU A 145 -4.98 -25.07 1.65
CA GLU A 145 -4.43 -25.29 0.30
C GLU A 145 -2.92 -25.01 0.29
N TYR A 146 -2.12 -26.05 0.02
CA TYR A 146 -0.67 -25.93 -0.17
C TYR A 146 -0.30 -26.25 -1.62
N SER A 147 -0.46 -25.25 -2.49
CA SER A 147 -0.10 -25.34 -3.91
C SER A 147 0.19 -23.94 -4.49
N PRO A 148 1.12 -23.79 -5.45
CA PRO A 148 1.29 -22.53 -6.19
C PRO A 148 0.02 -22.12 -6.95
N ASP A 149 -0.83 -23.09 -7.32
CA ASP A 149 -2.10 -22.87 -8.02
C ASP A 149 -3.30 -22.75 -7.04
N ALA A 150 -3.04 -22.59 -5.75
CA ALA A 150 -4.08 -22.44 -4.74
C ALA A 150 -4.99 -21.24 -5.03
N THR A 151 -6.30 -21.45 -4.87
CA THR A 151 -7.29 -20.39 -4.97
C THR A 151 -7.26 -19.52 -3.71
N ASN A 152 -7.07 -20.14 -2.54
CA ASN A 152 -6.98 -19.47 -1.24
C ASN A 152 -5.53 -19.16 -0.84
N LYS A 153 -4.88 -18.25 -1.59
CA LYS A 153 -3.45 -17.94 -1.41
C LYS A 153 -3.06 -17.40 -0.03
N PHE A 154 -4.01 -16.82 0.70
CA PHE A 154 -3.79 -16.25 2.02
C PHE A 154 -4.30 -17.15 3.14
N ASN A 155 -4.78 -18.37 2.84
CA ASN A 155 -5.41 -19.26 3.80
C ASN A 155 -6.49 -18.56 4.65
N THR A 156 -7.33 -17.76 3.99
CA THR A 156 -8.42 -17.03 4.65
C THR A 156 -9.56 -17.98 4.96
N TYR A 157 -10.04 -17.89 6.19
CA TYR A 157 -11.19 -18.62 6.69
C TYR A 157 -12.49 -17.90 6.29
N PRO A 158 -13.45 -18.58 5.63
CA PRO A 158 -14.75 -17.99 5.26
C PRO A 158 -15.49 -17.35 6.43
N GLU A 159 -15.30 -17.86 7.65
CA GLU A 159 -15.91 -17.38 8.89
C GLU A 159 -15.48 -15.95 9.26
N GLN A 160 -14.40 -15.43 8.66
CA GLN A 160 -13.95 -14.05 8.85
C GLN A 160 -14.83 -13.03 8.12
N ILE A 161 -15.63 -13.46 7.15
CA ILE A 161 -16.55 -12.56 6.44
C ILE A 161 -17.63 -12.13 7.44
N PRO A 162 -17.70 -10.83 7.80
CA PRO A 162 -18.64 -10.40 8.81
C PRO A 162 -20.06 -10.39 8.23
N SER A 163 -21.04 -10.75 9.05
CA SER A 163 -22.44 -10.87 8.63
C SER A 163 -23.03 -9.57 8.04
N TRP A 164 -22.56 -8.41 8.52
CA TRP A 164 -23.01 -7.11 8.01
C TRP A 164 -22.59 -6.85 6.56
N LEU A 165 -21.50 -7.47 6.07
CA LEU A 165 -20.94 -7.17 4.76
C LEU A 165 -21.88 -7.56 3.63
N VAL A 166 -22.55 -8.71 3.77
CA VAL A 166 -23.50 -9.22 2.76
C VAL A 166 -24.69 -8.28 2.59
N TYR A 167 -25.12 -7.62 3.66
CA TYR A 167 -26.21 -6.64 3.61
C TYR A 167 -25.76 -5.24 3.18
N TRP A 168 -24.48 -4.91 3.40
CA TRP A 168 -23.92 -3.60 3.09
C TRP A 168 -23.47 -3.46 1.62
N ILE A 169 -22.96 -4.54 1.02
CA ILE A 169 -22.40 -4.49 -0.33
C ILE A 169 -23.48 -4.35 -1.41
N SER A 170 -23.23 -3.48 -2.40
CA SER A 170 -24.15 -3.28 -3.53
C SER A 170 -23.99 -4.36 -4.59
N ASN A 171 -25.09 -4.72 -5.26
CA ASN A 171 -25.09 -5.64 -6.41
C ASN A 171 -24.31 -5.12 -7.63
N ARG A 172 -24.06 -3.80 -7.69
CA ARG A 172 -23.40 -3.13 -8.84
C ARG A 172 -22.04 -2.52 -8.49
N GLY A 173 -21.58 -2.69 -7.26
CA GLY A 173 -20.37 -2.04 -6.76
C GLY A 173 -19.46 -2.97 -5.98
N GLY A 174 -18.31 -2.44 -5.64
CA GLY A 174 -17.31 -3.09 -4.80
C GLY A 174 -16.37 -2.03 -4.24
N TYR A 175 -15.45 -2.46 -3.39
CA TYR A 175 -14.46 -1.60 -2.78
C TYR A 175 -13.20 -2.40 -2.46
N PHE A 176 -12.13 -1.72 -2.11
CA PHE A 176 -10.91 -2.33 -1.60
C PHE A 176 -11.02 -2.51 -0.08
N ILE A 177 -10.80 -3.73 0.39
CA ILE A 177 -10.78 -4.07 1.82
C ILE A 177 -9.69 -3.31 2.57
N GLY A 178 -9.86 -3.17 3.88
CA GLY A 178 -8.99 -2.37 4.72
C GLY A 178 -7.59 -2.94 4.89
N ASN A 179 -7.45 -4.27 4.92
CA ASN A 179 -6.19 -4.94 5.22
C ASN A 179 -6.21 -6.38 4.72
N LEU A 180 -5.03 -6.91 4.38
CA LEU A 180 -4.85 -8.28 3.94
C LEU A 180 -3.56 -8.85 4.50
N GLN A 181 -3.66 -9.97 5.21
CA GLN A 181 -2.56 -10.66 5.87
C GLN A 181 -2.74 -12.19 5.73
N PRO A 182 -1.69 -13.00 5.97
CA PRO A 182 -1.84 -14.44 6.10
C PRO A 182 -2.90 -14.77 7.15
N ALA A 183 -3.85 -15.60 6.75
CA ALA A 183 -4.99 -16.03 7.54
C ALA A 183 -5.85 -14.89 8.10
N HIS A 184 -5.78 -13.66 7.57
CA HIS A 184 -6.58 -12.54 8.07
C HIS A 184 -6.95 -11.53 6.97
N MET A 185 -8.25 -11.35 6.74
CA MET A 185 -8.80 -10.28 5.91
C MET A 185 -9.61 -9.30 6.75
N ASP A 186 -9.33 -8.00 6.61
CA ASP A 186 -10.11 -6.95 7.26
C ASP A 186 -11.08 -6.32 6.26
N PHE A 187 -12.34 -6.73 6.32
CA PHE A 187 -13.38 -6.25 5.42
C PHE A 187 -13.86 -4.82 5.71
N ARG A 188 -13.34 -4.10 6.72
CA ARG A 188 -13.78 -2.72 6.97
C ARG A 188 -13.52 -1.80 5.77
N PHE A 189 -14.44 -0.87 5.53
CA PHE A 189 -14.30 0.15 4.49
C PHE A 189 -13.48 1.34 5.01
N PHE A 190 -12.35 1.61 4.37
CA PHE A 190 -11.51 2.78 4.65
C PHE A 190 -11.64 3.81 3.54
N THR A 191 -12.25 4.95 3.85
CA THR A 191 -12.56 6.01 2.88
C THR A 191 -11.31 6.55 2.21
N LEU A 192 -10.29 6.92 2.99
CA LEU A 192 -9.07 7.52 2.45
C LEU A 192 -8.33 6.56 1.51
N GLY A 193 -8.14 5.29 1.92
CA GLY A 193 -7.52 4.27 1.08
C GLY A 193 -8.28 4.01 -0.22
N ASN A 194 -9.61 3.92 -0.17
CA ASN A 194 -10.43 3.68 -1.36
C ASN A 194 -10.46 4.87 -2.32
N LEU A 195 -10.60 6.11 -1.81
CA LEU A 195 -10.57 7.30 -2.64
C LEU A 195 -9.19 7.47 -3.28
N TRP A 196 -8.12 7.28 -2.51
CA TRP A 196 -6.76 7.44 -3.02
C TRP A 196 -6.37 6.37 -4.03
N ALA A 197 -6.90 5.14 -3.91
CA ALA A 197 -6.68 4.09 -4.90
C ALA A 197 -7.29 4.39 -6.28
N MET A 198 -8.22 5.36 -6.35
CA MET A 198 -8.86 5.80 -7.60
C MET A 198 -8.16 7.02 -8.25
N ILE A 199 -7.35 7.76 -7.49
CA ILE A 199 -6.62 8.97 -7.92
C ILE A 199 -5.29 8.56 -8.58
#